data_AF-A0A246U0W0-F1
#
_entry.id   AF-A0A246U0W0-F1
#
_cell.length_a   1.000
_cell.length_b   1.000
_cell.length_c   1.000
_cell.angle_alpha   90.00
_cell.angle_beta   90.00
_cell.angle_gamma   90.00
#
_symmetry.space_group_name_H-M   'P 1'
#
loop_
_entity.id
_entity.type
_entity.pdbx_description
1 polymer ?
#
loop_
_entity_poly.entity_id
_entity_poly.type
_entity_poly.pdbx_seq_one_letter_code
_entity_poly.pdbx_strand_id
1 'polypeptide(L)'
;MNTYTGGCQCGAVRFRVRGTLKDSSICHCRMCQKAFGAYYAPLVSVPGAEFEWTRGERKRFRSSNLVERGFCADCGTPLTYEAPDGMAVAAGAFDDPSALPPVIQYGTERKIGFVDHLHELPVRQTEEDAEAAPFVLDIVSYQHPDHDTSTWPEEKNP
;
A
#
# COMPACT_ATOMS: atom_id res chain seq x y z
N MET A 1 8.45 21.42 -5.52
CA MET A 1 7.39 20.60 -4.91
C MET A 1 7.52 19.20 -5.49
N ASN A 2 7.58 18.17 -4.64
CA ASN A 2 7.68 16.80 -5.10
C ASN A 2 6.30 16.31 -5.56
N THR A 3 6.28 15.43 -6.55
CA THR A 3 5.08 14.75 -7.01
C THR A 3 5.25 13.26 -6.76
N TYR A 4 4.25 12.64 -6.15
CA TYR A 4 4.18 11.21 -5.88
C TYR A 4 2.93 10.67 -6.57
N THR A 5 3.04 9.50 -7.17
CA THR A 5 1.92 8.78 -7.80
C THR A 5 1.76 7.41 -7.16
N GLY A 6 0.62 6.80 -7.39
CA GLY A 6 0.32 5.49 -6.82
C GLY A 6 -1.08 5.02 -7.17
N GLY A 7 -1.43 3.85 -6.67
CA GLY A 7 -2.74 3.26 -6.86
C GLY A 7 -2.84 1.85 -6.32
N CYS A 8 -3.91 1.17 -6.73
CA CYS A 8 -4.13 -0.22 -6.39
C CYS A 8 -3.34 -1.16 -7.32
N GLN A 9 -3.17 -2.41 -6.88
CA GLN A 9 -2.42 -3.43 -7.62
C GLN A 9 -2.93 -3.65 -9.04
N CYS A 10 -4.25 -3.61 -9.28
CA CYS A 10 -4.81 -3.78 -10.62
C CYS A 10 -4.87 -2.50 -11.44
N GLY A 11 -4.50 -1.34 -10.88
CA GLY A 11 -4.53 -0.05 -11.56
C GLY A 11 -5.92 0.59 -11.73
N ALA A 12 -7.01 -0.08 -11.36
CA ALA A 12 -8.36 0.48 -11.49
C ALA A 12 -8.56 1.80 -10.71
N VAL A 13 -7.80 1.99 -9.62
CA VAL A 13 -7.77 3.21 -8.83
C VAL A 13 -6.34 3.77 -8.80
N ARG A 14 -6.17 5.03 -9.16
CA ARG A 14 -4.88 5.76 -9.18
C ARG A 14 -5.03 7.13 -8.52
N PHE A 15 -3.94 7.62 -7.94
CA PHE A 15 -3.88 8.93 -7.32
C PHE A 15 -2.56 9.65 -7.61
N ARG A 16 -2.57 10.96 -7.36
CA ARG A 16 -1.40 11.82 -7.38
C ARG A 16 -1.41 12.72 -6.16
N VAL A 17 -0.21 12.92 -5.60
CA VAL A 17 0.03 13.79 -4.45
C VAL A 17 1.13 14.77 -4.80
N ARG A 18 0.87 16.07 -4.67
CA ARG A 18 1.88 17.13 -4.82
C ARG A 18 2.08 17.84 -3.49
N GLY A 19 3.33 17.92 -3.04
CA GLY A 19 3.64 18.55 -1.76
C GLY A 19 4.84 17.92 -1.08
N THR A 20 4.91 18.11 0.22
CA THR A 20 5.98 17.57 1.07
C THR A 20 5.38 16.51 1.98
N LEU A 21 5.76 15.25 1.78
CA LEU A 21 5.32 14.12 2.60
C LEU A 21 6.47 13.74 3.54
N LYS A 22 6.34 14.06 4.82
CA LYS A 22 7.37 13.75 5.85
C LYS A 22 6.91 12.73 6.89
N ASP A 23 5.60 12.52 6.97
CA ASP A 23 4.98 11.76 8.05
C ASP A 23 4.59 10.36 7.56
N SER A 24 5.60 9.54 7.30
CA SER A 24 5.45 8.10 7.05
C SER A 24 5.54 7.33 8.38
N SER A 25 4.67 6.35 8.58
CA SER A 25 4.49 5.67 9.86
C SER A 25 4.15 4.20 9.71
N ILE A 26 4.42 3.42 10.76
CA ILE A 26 3.95 2.04 10.89
C ILE A 26 2.94 1.95 12.03
N CYS A 27 1.73 1.45 11.77
CA CYS A 27 0.73 1.20 12.79
C CYS A 27 0.58 -0.30 13.07
N HIS A 28 0.74 -0.68 14.34
CA HIS A 28 0.67 -2.07 14.80
C HIS A 28 -0.69 -2.46 15.40
N CYS A 29 -1.64 -1.53 15.50
CA CYS A 29 -2.92 -1.82 16.14
C CYS A 29 -3.68 -2.95 15.41
N ARG A 30 -4.52 -3.69 16.14
CA ARG A 30 -5.21 -4.86 15.59
C ARG A 30 -6.10 -4.54 14.39
N MET A 31 -6.70 -3.35 14.36
CA MET A 31 -7.54 -2.92 13.23
C MET A 31 -6.70 -2.67 11.98
N CYS A 32 -5.49 -2.11 12.13
CA CYS A 32 -4.55 -1.90 11.04
C CYS A 32 -4.01 -3.23 10.50
N GLN A 33 -3.64 -4.17 11.37
CA GLN A 33 -3.27 -5.53 10.97
C GLN A 33 -4.35 -6.18 10.11
N LYS A 34 -5.62 -6.10 10.53
CA LYS A 34 -6.75 -6.69 9.81
C LYS A 34 -7.10 -5.94 8.52
N ALA A 35 -7.03 -4.61 8.52
CA ALA A 35 -7.32 -3.81 7.33
C ALA A 35 -6.32 -4.05 6.20
N PHE A 36 -5.06 -4.32 6.53
CA PHE A 36 -4.01 -4.61 5.55
C PHE A 36 -3.81 -6.11 5.30
N GLY A 37 -4.42 -6.98 6.10
CA GLY A 37 -4.12 -8.41 6.07
C GLY A 37 -2.65 -8.72 6.41
N ALA A 38 -1.95 -7.83 7.11
CA ALA A 38 -0.51 -7.85 7.32
C ALA A 38 -0.15 -7.75 8.82
N TYR A 39 1.15 -7.91 9.14
CA TYR A 39 1.64 -7.78 10.52
C TYR A 39 1.57 -6.36 11.07
N TYR A 40 1.49 -5.36 10.19
CA TYR A 40 1.33 -3.93 10.50
C TYR A 40 0.81 -3.20 9.26
N ALA A 41 0.42 -1.93 9.42
CA ALA A 41 0.01 -1.07 8.32
C ALA A 41 1.02 0.08 8.13
N PRO A 42 1.70 0.17 6.97
CA PRO A 42 2.49 1.33 6.62
C PRO A 42 1.57 2.44 6.06
N LEU A 43 1.69 3.66 6.60
CA LEU A 43 0.79 4.78 6.31
C LEU A 43 1.58 6.08 6.12
N VAL A 44 1.27 6.83 5.06
CA VAL A 44 1.85 8.14 4.77
C VAL A 44 0.77 9.21 4.92
N SER A 45 0.96 10.14 5.84
CA SER A 45 0.04 11.26 6.03
C SER A 45 0.11 12.23 4.84
N VAL A 46 -1.05 12.63 4.31
CA VAL A 46 -1.17 13.62 3.23
C VAL A 46 -1.89 14.95 3.58
N PRO A 47 -2.23 15.30 4.85
CA PRO A 47 -2.75 16.64 5.16
C PRO A 47 -1.82 17.75 4.66
N GLY A 48 -2.38 18.78 4.05
CA GLY A 48 -1.62 19.91 3.50
C GLY A 48 -0.92 19.64 2.17
N ALA A 49 -1.02 18.42 1.62
CA ALA A 49 -0.66 18.13 0.24
C ALA A 49 -1.86 18.31 -0.70
N GLU A 50 -1.59 18.61 -1.96
CA GLU A 50 -2.58 18.53 -3.03
C GLU A 50 -2.77 17.06 -3.40
N PHE A 51 -3.94 16.51 -3.13
CA PHE A 51 -4.27 15.11 -3.41
C PHE A 51 -5.38 15.04 -4.45
N GLU A 52 -5.20 14.23 -5.50
CA GLU A 52 -6.22 13.98 -6.51
C GLU A 52 -6.30 12.48 -6.86
N TRP A 53 -7.51 11.98 -7.12
CA TRP A 53 -7.71 10.69 -7.78
C TRP A 53 -7.59 10.91 -9.29
N THR A 54 -6.64 10.24 -9.92
CA THR A 54 -6.35 10.38 -11.35
C THR A 54 -7.07 9.34 -12.20
N ARG A 55 -7.52 8.24 -11.58
CA ARG A 55 -8.32 7.19 -12.22
C ARG A 55 -9.15 6.46 -11.17
N GLY A 56 -10.43 6.20 -11.48
CA GLY A 56 -11.34 5.45 -10.63
C GLY A 56 -11.54 6.05 -9.23
N GLU A 57 -12.28 5.31 -8.40
CA GLU A 57 -12.53 5.70 -7.01
C GLU A 57 -12.44 4.48 -6.09
N ARG A 58 -11.97 4.72 -4.86
CA ARG A 58 -11.95 3.69 -3.81
C ARG A 58 -13.34 3.44 -3.26
N LYS A 59 -13.62 2.20 -2.84
CA LYS A 59 -14.70 1.92 -1.89
C LYS A 59 -14.24 2.17 -0.47
N ARG A 60 -15.20 2.44 0.41
CA ARG A 60 -14.96 2.71 1.83
C ARG A 60 -15.58 1.65 2.73
N PHE A 61 -14.90 1.34 3.82
CA PHE A 61 -15.42 0.55 4.93
C PHE A 61 -15.23 1.32 6.24
N ARG A 62 -16.33 1.53 6.98
CA ARG A 62 -16.29 2.19 8.29
C ARG A 62 -15.76 1.22 9.34
N SER A 63 -14.46 1.29 9.60
CA SER A 63 -13.77 0.40 10.53
C SER A 63 -14.01 0.75 12.00
N SER A 64 -14.32 2.01 12.32
CA SER A 64 -14.72 2.47 13.66
C SER A 64 -15.71 3.62 13.60
N ASN A 65 -16.13 4.12 14.77
CA ASN A 65 -16.90 5.35 14.86
C ASN A 65 -16.17 6.57 14.28
N LEU A 66 -14.83 6.55 14.20
CA LEU A 66 -13.98 7.66 13.75
C LEU A 66 -13.29 7.44 12.41
N VAL A 67 -13.10 6.19 11.99
CA VAL A 67 -12.20 5.84 10.88
C VAL A 67 -12.91 5.10 9.76
N GLU A 68 -12.79 5.62 8.55
CA GLU A 68 -13.09 4.91 7.30
C GLU A 68 -11.80 4.42 6.64
N ARG A 69 -11.88 3.27 5.96
CA ARG A 69 -10.78 2.65 5.22
C ARG A 69 -11.14 2.60 3.75
N GLY A 70 -10.31 3.20 2.90
CA GLY A 70 -10.47 3.10 1.46
C GLY A 70 -9.72 1.91 0.88
N PHE A 71 -10.32 1.22 -0.08
CA PHE A 71 -9.71 0.10 -0.79
C PHE A 71 -10.23 0.01 -2.23
N CYS A 72 -9.47 -0.66 -3.10
CA CYS A 72 -9.93 -0.96 -4.45
C CYS A 72 -11.01 -2.05 -4.41
N ALA A 73 -12.17 -1.80 -5.02
CA ALA A 73 -13.24 -2.80 -5.09
C ALA A 73 -12.88 -4.02 -5.95
N ASP A 74 -11.95 -3.85 -6.89
CA ASP A 74 -11.64 -4.86 -7.90
C ASP A 74 -10.53 -5.82 -7.43
N CYS A 75 -9.50 -5.32 -6.75
CA CYS A 75 -8.36 -6.14 -6.28
C CYS A 75 -8.16 -6.14 -4.76
N GLY A 76 -8.97 -5.40 -4.00
CA GLY A 76 -8.89 -5.36 -2.53
C GLY A 76 -7.71 -4.58 -1.94
N THR A 77 -6.82 -4.00 -2.76
CA THR A 77 -5.66 -3.23 -2.26
C THR A 77 -6.13 -2.13 -1.30
N PRO A 78 -5.60 -2.07 -0.07
CA PRO A 78 -5.82 -0.96 0.84
C PRO A 78 -5.23 0.33 0.27
N LEU A 79 -5.99 1.42 0.33
CA LEU A 79 -5.59 2.71 -0.25
C LEU A 79 -5.53 3.82 0.79
N THR A 80 -6.55 3.96 1.64
CA THR A 80 -6.64 5.10 2.57
C THR A 80 -7.03 4.71 3.98
N TYR A 81 -6.52 5.48 4.93
CA TYR A 81 -7.00 5.63 6.30
C TYR A 81 -7.56 7.05 6.42
N GLU A 82 -8.84 7.19 6.71
CA GLU A 82 -9.54 8.48 6.78
C GLU A 82 -10.04 8.70 8.21
N ALA A 83 -9.51 9.73 8.88
CA ALA A 83 -9.83 10.09 10.25
C ALA A 83 -10.07 11.60 10.39
N PRO A 84 -10.57 12.09 11.55
CA PRO A 84 -10.92 13.50 11.72
C PRO A 84 -9.73 14.48 11.59
N ASP A 85 -8.52 14.01 11.85
CA ASP A 85 -7.27 14.76 11.73
C ASP A 85 -6.65 14.70 10.33
N GLY A 86 -7.23 13.92 9.42
CA GLY A 86 -6.86 13.88 8.02
C GLY A 86 -6.83 12.48 7.42
N MET A 87 -6.31 12.44 6.20
CA MET A 87 -6.15 11.19 5.44
C MET A 87 -4.69 10.76 5.42
N ALA A 88 -4.45 9.47 5.61
CA ALA A 88 -3.19 8.83 5.27
C ALA A 88 -3.42 7.81 4.15
N VAL A 89 -2.41 7.63 3.31
CA VAL A 89 -2.39 6.69 2.20
C VAL A 89 -1.58 5.46 2.61
N ALA A 90 -2.00 4.27 2.20
CA ALA A 90 -1.21 3.06 2.37
C ALA A 90 0.16 3.24 1.69
N ALA A 91 1.27 3.12 2.43
CA ALA A 91 2.59 3.45 1.87
C ALA A 91 2.95 2.55 0.67
N GLY A 92 2.57 1.27 0.73
CA GLY A 92 2.78 0.33 -0.39
C GLY A 92 1.89 0.55 -1.60
N ALA A 93 0.97 1.52 -1.57
CA ALA A 93 0.18 1.93 -2.72
C ALA A 93 0.82 3.09 -3.50
N PHE A 94 1.93 3.66 -3.03
CA PHE A 94 2.74 4.58 -3.85
C PHE A 94 3.59 3.77 -4.83
N ASP A 95 3.84 4.36 -6.00
CA ASP A 95 4.67 3.73 -7.05
C ASP A 95 6.13 3.56 -6.59
N ASP A 96 6.67 4.53 -5.82
CA ASP A 96 7.97 4.42 -5.16
C ASP A 96 7.80 4.58 -3.64
N PRO A 97 7.50 3.48 -2.91
CA PRO A 97 7.38 3.53 -1.46
C PRO A 97 8.73 3.76 -0.76
N SER A 98 9.87 3.53 -1.44
CA SER A 98 11.20 3.69 -0.86
C SER A 98 11.55 5.17 -0.62
N ALA A 99 10.95 6.09 -1.39
CA ALA A 99 11.06 7.53 -1.20
C ALA A 99 10.38 8.06 0.08
N LEU A 100 9.61 7.21 0.78
CA LEU A 100 8.79 7.57 1.93
C LEU A 100 9.06 6.65 3.15
N PRO A 101 10.33 6.54 3.62
CA PRO A 101 10.67 5.65 4.72
C PRO A 101 9.91 6.06 6.00
N PRO A 102 9.35 5.09 6.76
CA PRO A 102 8.69 5.38 8.02
C PRO A 102 9.62 6.04 9.03
N VAL A 103 9.12 7.07 9.72
CA VAL A 103 9.86 7.83 10.75
C VAL A 103 9.33 7.58 12.17
N ILE A 104 8.17 6.94 12.30
CA ILE A 104 7.53 6.68 13.59
C ILE A 104 6.70 5.39 13.58
N GLN A 105 6.56 4.75 14.74
CA GLN A 105 5.69 3.59 14.92
C GLN A 105 4.64 3.85 16.00
N TYR A 106 3.39 3.45 15.75
CA TYR A 106 2.24 3.59 16.64
C TYR A 106 1.62 2.25 17.00
N GLY A 107 0.89 2.19 18.12
CA GLY A 107 0.17 0.99 18.56
C GLY A 107 1.09 -0.16 18.96
N THR A 108 2.29 0.15 19.45
CA THR A 108 3.37 -0.82 19.71
C THR A 108 2.99 -1.84 20.79
N GLU A 109 1.99 -1.56 21.63
CA GLU A 109 1.40 -2.53 22.57
C GLU A 109 0.74 -3.73 21.87
N ARG A 110 0.48 -3.64 20.56
CA ARG A 110 -0.02 -4.74 19.71
C ARG A 110 0.98 -5.23 18.67
N LYS A 111 2.22 -4.73 18.71
CA LYS A 111 3.29 -5.18 17.82
C LYS A 111 3.54 -6.68 18.02
N ILE A 112 3.60 -7.40 16.92
CA ILE A 112 3.85 -8.85 16.93
C ILE A 112 5.36 -9.06 17.11
N GLY A 113 5.76 -9.74 18.19
CA GLY A 113 7.17 -9.78 18.61
C GLY A 113 8.15 -10.32 17.56
N PHE A 114 7.79 -11.34 16.79
CA PHE A 114 8.69 -11.89 15.77
C PHE A 114 8.98 -10.94 14.61
N VAL A 115 8.19 -9.87 14.43
CA VAL A 115 8.37 -8.90 13.33
C VAL A 115 9.74 -8.22 13.41
N ASP A 116 10.26 -8.00 14.62
CA ASP A 116 11.58 -7.38 14.81
C ASP A 116 12.74 -8.27 14.38
N HIS A 117 12.51 -9.57 14.30
CA HIS A 117 13.53 -10.58 14.02
C HIS A 117 13.41 -11.17 12.61
N LEU A 118 12.52 -10.66 11.75
CA LEU A 118 12.36 -11.18 10.38
C LEU A 118 13.67 -11.11 9.58
N HIS A 119 14.49 -10.08 9.84
CA HIS A 119 15.79 -9.90 9.19
C HIS A 119 16.85 -10.94 9.60
N GLU A 120 16.62 -11.70 10.68
CA GLU A 120 17.50 -12.77 11.16
C GLU A 120 17.16 -14.13 10.53
N LEU A 121 16.00 -14.24 9.86
CA LEU A 121 15.56 -15.48 9.23
C LEU A 121 16.37 -15.77 7.96
N PRO A 122 16.50 -17.05 7.58
CA PRO A 122 17.10 -17.40 6.29
C PRO A 122 16.34 -16.73 5.13
N VAL A 123 17.09 -16.15 4.20
CA VAL A 123 16.55 -15.55 2.96
C VAL A 123 16.86 -16.45 1.77
N ARG A 124 15.91 -16.54 0.83
CA ARG A 124 16.02 -17.26 -0.44
C ARG A 124 15.31 -16.43 -1.51
N GLN A 125 15.84 -16.41 -2.72
CA GLN A 125 15.16 -15.80 -3.86
C GLN A 125 14.04 -16.73 -4.36
N THR A 126 13.01 -16.17 -5.01
CA THR A 126 11.84 -16.94 -5.46
C THR A 126 12.22 -18.03 -6.47
N GLU A 127 13.20 -17.75 -7.33
CA GLU A 127 13.73 -18.67 -8.34
C GLU A 127 14.51 -19.85 -7.75
N GLU A 128 15.01 -19.76 -6.51
CA GLU A 128 15.72 -20.86 -5.84
C GLU A 128 14.78 -22.04 -5.54
N ASP A 129 13.46 -21.80 -5.50
CA ASP A 129 12.43 -22.82 -5.26
C ASP A 129 11.92 -23.47 -6.56
N ALA A 130 12.51 -23.18 -7.73
CA ALA A 130 12.01 -23.65 -9.03
C ALA A 130 11.95 -25.18 -9.17
N GLU A 131 12.78 -25.94 -8.43
CA GLU A 131 12.66 -27.41 -8.41
C GLU A 131 11.38 -27.89 -7.72
N ALA A 132 10.97 -27.21 -6.65
CA ALA A 132 9.78 -27.55 -5.87
C ALA A 132 8.50 -26.89 -6.42
N ALA A 133 8.64 -25.73 -7.07
CA ALA A 133 7.56 -24.93 -7.63
C ALA A 133 7.92 -24.41 -9.04
N PRO A 134 7.98 -25.28 -10.08
CA PRO A 134 8.46 -24.88 -11.41
C PRO A 134 7.70 -23.70 -12.04
N PHE A 135 6.42 -23.53 -11.68
CA PHE A 135 5.59 -22.44 -12.19
C PHE A 135 6.12 -21.04 -11.85
N VAL A 136 7.01 -20.90 -10.85
CA VAL A 136 7.59 -19.60 -10.49
C VAL A 136 8.38 -18.98 -11.64
N LEU A 137 8.94 -19.81 -12.52
CA LEU A 137 9.70 -19.37 -13.70
C LEU A 137 8.80 -18.79 -14.80
N ASP A 138 7.51 -19.16 -14.79
CA ASP A 138 6.54 -18.74 -15.80
C ASP A 138 5.61 -17.61 -15.28
N ILE A 139 5.88 -17.05 -14.09
CA ILE A 139 5.06 -15.97 -13.52
C ILE A 139 5.12 -14.73 -14.41
N VAL A 140 3.95 -14.32 -14.90
CA VAL A 140 3.72 -13.03 -15.53
C VAL A 140 2.93 -12.15 -14.56
N SER A 141 3.47 -10.98 -14.24
CA SER A 141 2.76 -10.02 -13.40
C SER A 141 1.68 -9.30 -14.21
N TYR A 142 0.45 -9.30 -13.70
CA TYR A 142 -0.65 -8.44 -14.18
C TYR A 142 -0.87 -7.23 -13.28
N GLN A 143 0.08 -6.92 -12.40
CA GLN A 143 0.07 -5.71 -11.61
C GLN A 143 0.23 -4.48 -12.53
N HIS A 144 -0.52 -3.43 -12.24
CA HIS A 144 -0.33 -2.12 -12.85
C HIS A 144 1.11 -1.65 -12.62
N PRO A 145 1.82 -1.18 -13.65
CA PRO A 145 3.19 -0.73 -13.47
C PRO A 145 3.24 0.44 -12.48
N ASP A 146 4.34 0.54 -11.73
CA ASP A 146 4.58 1.58 -10.73
C ASP A 146 4.89 2.95 -11.37
N HIS A 147 3.98 3.45 -12.21
CA HIS A 147 3.93 4.80 -12.78
C HIS A 147 2.56 5.05 -13.43
N ASP A 148 2.19 6.32 -13.61
CA ASP A 148 0.93 6.67 -14.29
C ASP A 148 0.91 6.21 -15.76
N THR A 149 -0.19 5.58 -16.16
CA THR A 149 -0.45 5.15 -17.55
C THR A 149 -1.69 5.85 -18.09
N SER A 150 -1.70 6.19 -19.38
CA SER A 150 -2.88 6.78 -20.05
C SER A 150 -4.00 5.76 -20.23
N THR A 151 -3.65 4.50 -20.49
CA THR A 151 -4.56 3.35 -20.64
C THR A 151 -4.06 2.18 -19.80
N TRP A 152 -4.97 1.43 -19.18
CA TRP A 152 -4.64 0.20 -18.46
C TRP A 152 -5.89 -0.69 -18.29
N PRO A 153 -5.77 -2.02 -18.47
CA PRO A 153 -4.62 -2.74 -19.05
C PRO A 153 -4.38 -2.37 -20.51
N GLU A 154 -3.13 -2.46 -20.99
CA GLU A 154 -2.71 -1.99 -22.33
C GLU A 154 -3.37 -2.77 -23.48
N GLU A 155 -3.74 -4.02 -23.25
CA GLU A 155 -4.72 -4.81 -23.99
C GLU A 155 -5.10 -5.96 -23.04
N LYS A 156 -6.34 -6.47 -23.10
CA LYS A 156 -6.70 -7.63 -22.27
C LYS A 156 -5.81 -8.80 -22.66
N ASN A 157 -4.85 -9.16 -21.81
CA ASN A 157 -4.23 -10.48 -21.90
C ASN A 157 -5.36 -11.53 -21.90
N PRO A 158 -5.33 -12.52 -22.81
CA PRO A 158 -6.38 -13.51 -22.94
C PRO A 158 -6.68 -14.24 -21.62
#